data_AF-A0A9D1SWD6-F1
#
_entry.id   AF-A0A9D1SWD6-F1
#
_cell.length_a   1.000
_cell.length_b   1.000
_cell.length_c   1.000
_cell.angle_alpha   90.00
_cell.angle_beta   90.00
_cell.angle_gamma   90.00
#
_symmetry.space_group_name_H-M   'P 1'
#
loop_
_entity.id
_entity.type
_entity.pdbx_description
1 polymer ?
#
loop_
_entity_poly.entity_id
_entity_poly.type
_entity_poly.pdbx_seq_one_letter_code
_entity_poly.pdbx_strand_id
1 'polypeptide(L)'
;MKYDDAFTHYKDGTASDEEKEFVEQELAKARALVSMLDDDSVAARPAEVKRAEAAEVKEAKKQFSWHRLMIGLVAIIVLLVAVGAVLGGVFGAAGAYAKNSVAISSEEAVALAIQAAYEDAVSSKWGATAFVGENNFRLDERPDEVDRKFVLGSNIRDSYYVYEIDVKGWDENRVEWEYEIDIDARSGGALIVKVERDHEGYYPGYGRG
;
A
#
# COMPACT_ATOMS: atom_id res chain seq x y z
N MET A 1 1.35 -70.31 -5.87
CA MET A 1 1.75 -71.33 -4.87
C MET A 1 2.48 -70.61 -3.74
N LYS A 2 2.26 -70.97 -2.48
CA LYS A 2 3.03 -70.38 -1.36
C LYS A 2 4.36 -71.14 -1.24
N TYR A 3 5.46 -70.40 -1.18
CA TYR A 3 6.81 -70.99 -1.14
C TYR A 3 7.03 -71.85 0.11
N ASP A 4 6.54 -71.41 1.28
CA ASP A 4 6.72 -72.14 2.54
C ASP A 4 6.07 -73.53 2.51
N ASP A 5 4.88 -73.64 1.93
CA ASP A 5 4.13 -74.91 1.82
C ASP A 5 4.82 -75.85 0.81
N ALA A 6 5.20 -75.32 -0.36
CA ALA A 6 5.91 -76.09 -1.40
C ALA A 6 7.32 -76.53 -0.97
N PHE A 7 8.05 -75.69 -0.22
CA PHE A 7 9.37 -76.01 0.33
C PHE A 7 9.28 -77.08 1.42
N THR A 8 8.22 -77.07 2.22
CA THR A 8 7.95 -78.10 3.23
C THR A 8 7.68 -79.45 2.55
N HIS A 9 6.81 -79.49 1.53
CA HIS A 9 6.57 -80.69 0.74
C HIS A 9 7.84 -81.18 0.00
N TYR A 10 8.68 -80.27 -0.48
CA TYR A 10 9.96 -80.60 -1.13
C TYR A 10 10.93 -81.28 -0.14
N LYS A 11 11.02 -80.73 1.08
CA LYS A 11 11.87 -81.26 2.15
C LYS A 11 11.38 -82.61 2.69
N ASP A 12 10.06 -82.77 2.80
CA ASP A 12 9.42 -83.98 3.31
C ASP A 12 9.25 -85.07 2.24
N GLY A 13 9.70 -84.82 1.00
CA GLY A 13 9.68 -85.79 -0.10
C GLY A 13 8.29 -86.07 -0.68
N THR A 14 7.31 -85.23 -0.38
CA THR A 14 5.90 -85.37 -0.80
C THR A 14 5.48 -84.38 -1.88
N ALA A 15 6.41 -83.51 -2.33
CA ALA A 15 6.14 -82.52 -3.38
C ALA A 15 5.80 -83.15 -4.73
N SER A 16 4.79 -82.55 -5.40
CA SER A 16 4.51 -82.81 -6.81
C SER A 16 5.65 -82.29 -7.71
N ASP A 17 5.71 -82.75 -8.96
CA ASP A 17 6.79 -82.34 -9.87
C ASP A 17 6.74 -80.82 -10.19
N GLU A 18 5.55 -80.22 -10.17
CA GLU A 18 5.36 -78.75 -10.31
C GLU A 18 5.87 -77.98 -9.08
N GLU A 19 5.71 -78.53 -7.87
CA GLU A 19 6.22 -77.92 -6.63
C GLU A 19 7.75 -77.96 -6.57
N LYS A 20 8.37 -79.03 -7.08
CA LYS A 20 9.83 -79.16 -7.14
C LYS A 20 10.45 -78.12 -8.07
N GLU A 21 9.91 -77.95 -9.28
CA GLU A 21 10.39 -76.95 -10.22
C GLU A 21 10.24 -75.53 -9.68
N PHE A 22 9.12 -75.23 -8.98
CA PHE A 22 8.90 -73.93 -8.35
C PHE A 22 9.92 -73.63 -7.24
N VAL A 23 10.22 -74.61 -6.37
CA VAL A 23 11.20 -74.46 -5.28
C VAL A 23 12.62 -74.33 -5.83
N GLU A 24 12.98 -75.09 -6.86
CA GLU A 24 14.30 -75.01 -7.50
C GLU A 24 14.53 -73.67 -8.20
N GLN A 25 13.50 -73.12 -8.87
CA GLN A 25 13.59 -71.79 -9.48
C GLN A 25 13.78 -70.68 -8.44
N GLU A 26 13.05 -70.71 -7.33
CA GLU A 26 13.21 -69.72 -6.26
C GLU A 26 14.57 -69.84 -5.56
N LEU A 27 15.08 -71.07 -5.34
CA LEU A 27 16.45 -71.29 -4.85
C LEU A 27 17.51 -70.77 -5.83
N ALA A 28 17.30 -70.93 -7.14
CA ALA A 28 18.21 -70.39 -8.16
C ALA A 28 18.21 -68.86 -8.17
N LYS A 29 17.04 -68.21 -8.03
CA LYS A 29 16.93 -66.74 -7.90
C LYS A 29 17.61 -66.23 -6.62
N ALA A 30 17.41 -66.92 -5.49
CA ALA A 30 18.07 -66.58 -4.24
C ALA A 30 19.60 -66.69 -4.35
N ARG A 31 20.12 -67.75 -4.99
CA ARG A 31 21.56 -67.92 -5.26
C ARG A 31 22.11 -66.84 -6.19
N ALA A 32 21.35 -66.43 -7.21
CA ALA A 32 21.74 -65.34 -8.10
C ALA A 32 21.80 -63.99 -7.36
N LEU A 33 20.86 -63.71 -6.46
CA LEU A 33 20.86 -62.51 -5.63
C LEU A 33 22.05 -62.47 -4.66
N VAL A 34 22.37 -63.59 -4.01
CA VAL A 34 23.56 -63.71 -3.15
C VAL A 34 24.84 -63.50 -3.96
N SER A 35 24.93 -64.09 -5.16
CA SER A 35 26.08 -63.88 -6.05
C SER A 35 26.23 -62.43 -6.52
N MET A 36 25.15 -61.65 -6.64
CA MET A 36 25.22 -60.22 -6.96
C MET A 36 25.62 -59.36 -5.75
N LEU A 37 25.33 -59.82 -4.53
CA LEU A 37 25.71 -59.16 -3.28
C LEU A 37 27.17 -59.44 -2.90
N ASP A 38 27.68 -60.62 -3.22
CA ASP A 38 29.08 -61.02 -3.02
C ASP A 38 30.02 -60.53 -4.15
N ASP A 39 29.48 -59.89 -5.19
CA ASP A 39 30.29 -59.24 -6.22
C ASP A 39 30.84 -57.90 -5.68
N ASP A 40 32.11 -57.92 -5.27
CA ASP A 40 32.89 -56.76 -4.80
C ASP A 40 32.91 -55.58 -5.81
N SER A 41 32.46 -55.78 -7.07
CA SER A 41 32.29 -54.71 -8.05
C SER A 41 31.01 -53.88 -7.86
N VAL A 42 30.00 -54.42 -7.16
CA VAL A 42 28.73 -53.75 -6.82
C VAL A 42 28.75 -53.20 -5.40
N ALA A 43 29.69 -53.67 -4.56
CA ALA A 43 30.07 -52.99 -3.33
C ALA A 43 30.66 -51.63 -3.71
N ALA A 44 29.80 -50.62 -3.81
CA ALA A 44 30.21 -49.23 -3.89
C ALA A 44 31.19 -49.00 -2.73
N ARG A 45 32.49 -48.94 -3.05
CA ARG A 45 33.52 -48.54 -2.09
C ARG A 45 32.95 -47.31 -1.40
N PRO A 46 32.80 -47.30 -0.06
CA PRO A 46 32.35 -46.09 0.60
C PRO A 46 33.40 -45.05 0.27
N ALA A 47 33.10 -44.20 -0.73
CA ALA A 47 33.95 -43.09 -1.07
C ALA A 47 34.10 -42.33 0.23
N GLU A 48 35.34 -42.21 0.71
CA GLU A 48 35.64 -41.64 2.00
C GLU A 48 35.07 -40.22 2.00
N VAL A 49 33.88 -40.04 2.59
CA VAL A 49 33.21 -38.75 2.63
C VAL A 49 34.04 -37.93 3.60
N LYS A 50 34.98 -37.17 3.05
CA LYS A 50 35.87 -36.29 3.80
C LYS A 50 34.97 -35.37 4.64
N ARG A 51 34.95 -35.59 5.96
CA ARG A 51 34.15 -34.76 6.88
C ARG A 51 34.65 -33.32 6.72
N ALA A 52 33.79 -32.46 6.19
CA ALA A 52 34.10 -31.04 6.00
C ALA A 52 34.64 -30.47 7.32
N GLU A 53 35.75 -29.74 7.24
CA GLU A 53 36.37 -29.16 8.42
C GLU A 53 35.43 -28.11 9.03
N ALA A 54 35.44 -27.96 10.35
CA ALA A 54 34.55 -27.04 11.05
C ALA A 54 34.68 -25.57 10.56
N ALA A 55 35.84 -25.20 10.01
CA ALA A 55 36.09 -23.92 9.38
C ALA A 55 35.31 -23.74 8.06
N GLU A 56 35.32 -24.74 7.18
CA GLU A 56 34.56 -24.72 5.90
C GLU A 56 33.05 -24.64 6.16
N VAL A 57 32.55 -25.35 7.18
CA VAL A 57 31.13 -25.30 7.58
C VAL A 57 30.75 -23.91 8.10
N LYS A 58 31.66 -23.23 8.81
CA LYS A 58 31.42 -21.88 9.36
C LYS A 58 31.43 -20.82 8.25
N GLU A 59 32.34 -20.92 7.29
CA GLU A 59 32.37 -20.04 6.12
C GLU A 59 31.12 -20.25 5.25
N ALA A 60 30.74 -21.49 4.96
CA ALA A 60 29.53 -21.81 4.22
C ALA A 60 28.27 -21.26 4.92
N LYS A 61 28.16 -21.38 6.25
CA LYS A 61 27.05 -20.77 7.02
C LYS A 61 27.02 -19.26 6.91
N LYS A 62 28.17 -18.59 6.98
CA LYS A 62 28.27 -17.13 6.86
C LYS A 62 27.91 -16.67 5.45
N GLN A 63 28.42 -17.34 4.42
CA GLN A 63 28.08 -17.07 3.03
C GLN A 63 26.58 -17.27 2.79
N PHE A 64 26.01 -18.38 3.27
CA PHE A 64 24.58 -18.67 3.11
C PHE A 64 23.70 -17.66 3.86
N SER A 65 24.10 -17.26 5.08
CA SER A 65 23.41 -16.20 5.82
C SER A 65 23.48 -14.85 5.10
N TRP A 66 24.64 -14.51 4.52
CA TRP A 66 24.84 -13.27 3.76
C TRP A 66 24.01 -13.24 2.48
N HIS A 67 23.95 -14.35 1.74
CA HIS A 67 23.10 -14.48 0.56
C HIS A 67 21.62 -14.33 0.91
N ARG A 68 21.15 -14.93 2.01
CA ARG A 68 19.77 -14.75 2.49
C ARG A 68 19.47 -13.30 2.87
N LEU A 69 20.42 -12.63 3.53
CA LEU A 69 20.30 -11.21 3.89
C LEU A 69 20.23 -10.32 2.65
N MET A 70 21.08 -10.57 1.65
CA MET A 70 21.08 -9.87 0.37
C MET A 70 19.77 -10.10 -0.41
N ILE A 71 19.27 -11.33 -0.48
CA ILE A 71 17.98 -11.64 -1.12
C ILE A 71 16.85 -10.88 -0.42
N GLY A 72 16.82 -10.87 0.90
CA GLY A 72 15.83 -10.11 1.67
C GLY A 72 15.90 -8.61 1.39
N LEU A 73 17.11 -8.03 1.34
CA LEU A 73 17.31 -6.62 1.02
C LEU A 73 16.84 -6.29 -0.40
N VAL A 74 17.20 -7.10 -1.39
CA VAL A 74 16.77 -6.91 -2.78
C VAL A 74 15.24 -7.01 -2.89
N ALA A 75 14.62 -7.97 -2.21
CA ALA A 75 13.16 -8.11 -2.19
C ALA A 75 12.47 -6.87 -1.61
N ILE A 76 13.00 -6.28 -0.53
CA ILE A 76 12.49 -5.04 0.05
C ILE A 76 12.63 -3.88 -0.95
N ILE A 77 13.78 -3.74 -1.61
CA ILE A 77 13.98 -2.67 -2.59
C ILE A 77 13.00 -2.81 -3.76
N VAL A 78 12.82 -4.02 -4.30
CA VAL A 78 11.86 -4.28 -5.38
C VAL A 78 10.44 -3.96 -4.93
N LEU A 79 10.06 -4.33 -3.71
CA LEU A 79 8.76 -4.00 -3.14
C LEU A 79 8.56 -2.47 -3.07
N LEU A 80 9.56 -1.73 -2.57
CA LEU A 80 9.49 -0.27 -2.47
C LEU A 80 9.38 0.39 -3.85
N VAL A 81 10.12 -0.11 -4.84
CA VAL A 81 10.02 0.38 -6.23
C VAL A 81 8.63 0.10 -6.80
N ALA A 82 8.07 -1.09 -6.56
CA ALA A 82 6.73 -1.44 -7.02
C ALA A 82 5.66 -0.52 -6.38
N VAL A 83 5.75 -0.29 -5.06
CA VAL A 83 4.86 0.64 -4.35
C VAL A 83 5.00 2.06 -4.91
N GLY A 84 6.23 2.55 -5.09
CA GLY A 84 6.49 3.87 -5.65
C GLY A 84 5.94 4.02 -7.07
N ALA A 85 6.08 3.00 -7.92
CA ALA A 85 5.55 3.00 -9.29
C ALA A 85 4.02 3.04 -9.31
N VAL A 86 3.36 2.25 -8.45
CA VAL A 86 1.89 2.22 -8.36
C VAL A 86 1.36 3.55 -7.81
N LEU A 87 1.89 4.03 -6.68
CA LEU A 87 1.45 5.29 -6.09
C LEU A 87 1.74 6.47 -7.01
N GLY A 88 2.95 6.55 -7.58
CA GLY A 88 3.32 7.58 -8.54
C GLY A 88 2.45 7.57 -9.79
N GLY A 89 2.12 6.39 -10.32
CA GLY A 89 1.20 6.25 -11.45
C GLY A 89 -0.22 6.72 -11.13
N VAL A 90 -0.76 6.32 -9.98
CA VAL A 90 -2.11 6.71 -9.55
C VAL A 90 -2.18 8.21 -9.25
N PHE A 91 -1.33 8.76 -8.38
CA PHE A 91 -1.37 10.18 -8.05
C PHE A 91 -0.96 11.07 -9.24
N GLY A 92 -0.03 10.61 -10.07
CA GLY A 92 0.38 11.32 -11.29
C GLY A 92 -0.78 11.45 -12.30
N ALA A 93 -1.50 10.35 -12.56
CA ALA A 93 -2.66 10.40 -13.44
C ALA A 93 -3.82 11.20 -12.79
N ALA A 94 -4.05 11.06 -11.48
CA ALA A 94 -5.06 11.82 -10.75
C ALA A 94 -4.82 13.33 -10.85
N GLY A 95 -3.58 13.77 -10.62
CA GLY A 95 -3.18 15.17 -10.76
C GLY A 95 -3.33 15.69 -12.19
N ALA A 96 -3.05 14.86 -13.20
CA ALA A 96 -3.29 15.23 -14.60
C ALA A 96 -4.78 15.45 -14.89
N TYR A 97 -5.66 14.55 -14.42
CA TYR A 97 -7.11 14.74 -14.54
C TYR A 97 -7.58 16.00 -13.82
N ALA A 98 -7.13 16.22 -12.58
CA ALA A 98 -7.47 17.40 -11.81
C ALA A 98 -7.06 18.69 -12.53
N LYS A 99 -5.83 18.75 -13.06
CA LYS A 99 -5.34 19.90 -13.82
C LYS A 99 -6.19 20.17 -15.06
N ASN A 100 -6.57 19.12 -15.80
CA ASN A 100 -7.38 19.25 -17.01
C ASN A 100 -8.84 19.60 -16.73
N SER A 101 -9.31 19.41 -15.50
CA SER A 101 -10.68 19.72 -15.09
C SER A 101 -10.86 21.17 -14.64
N VAL A 102 -9.78 21.92 -14.43
CA VAL A 102 -9.84 23.33 -14.00
C VAL A 102 -10.52 24.16 -15.09
N ALA A 103 -11.66 24.76 -14.74
CA ALA A 103 -12.44 25.64 -15.61
C ALA A 103 -12.47 27.08 -15.10
N ILE A 104 -12.30 27.27 -13.79
CA ILE A 104 -12.36 28.57 -13.11
C ILE A 104 -10.95 29.11 -12.89
N SER A 105 -10.75 30.40 -13.14
CA SER A 105 -9.48 31.09 -12.87
C SER A 105 -9.35 31.45 -11.38
N SER A 106 -8.13 31.72 -10.91
CA SER A 106 -7.94 32.18 -9.52
C SER A 106 -8.71 33.48 -9.23
N GLU A 107 -8.66 34.43 -10.17
CA GLU A 107 -9.36 35.72 -10.05
C GLU A 107 -10.89 35.54 -9.96
N GLU A 108 -11.43 34.64 -10.79
CA GLU A 108 -12.85 34.30 -10.76
C GLU A 108 -13.23 33.57 -9.48
N ALA A 109 -12.39 32.66 -8.98
CA ALA A 109 -12.59 32.00 -7.70
C ALA A 109 -12.62 33.00 -6.53
N VAL A 110 -11.72 33.99 -6.52
CA VAL A 110 -11.71 35.08 -5.53
C VAL A 110 -13.01 35.88 -5.58
N ALA A 111 -13.49 36.23 -6.77
CA ALA A 111 -14.76 36.95 -6.91
C ALA A 111 -15.95 36.12 -6.37
N LEU A 112 -15.97 34.82 -6.65
CA LEU A 112 -16.99 33.90 -6.15
C LEU A 112 -16.93 33.74 -4.62
N ALA A 113 -15.72 33.66 -4.04
CA ALA A 113 -15.54 33.59 -2.59
C ALA A 113 -16.02 34.86 -1.89
N ILE A 114 -15.66 36.04 -2.41
CA ILE A 114 -16.15 37.33 -1.88
C ILE A 114 -17.68 37.41 -1.94
N GLN A 115 -18.28 36.96 -3.05
CA GLN A 115 -19.73 36.90 -3.19
C GLN A 115 -20.36 35.94 -2.17
N ALA A 116 -19.81 34.74 -1.99
CA ALA A 116 -20.31 33.76 -1.04
C ALA A 116 -20.20 34.25 0.41
N ALA A 117 -19.09 34.91 0.77
CA ALA A 117 -18.91 35.54 2.09
C ALA A 117 -19.98 36.61 2.33
N TYR A 118 -20.23 37.47 1.34
CA TYR A 118 -21.27 38.49 1.43
C TYR A 118 -22.67 37.88 1.59
N GLU A 119 -23.01 36.88 0.77
CA GLU A 119 -24.31 36.20 0.82
C GLU A 119 -24.58 35.51 2.17
N ASP A 120 -23.58 34.84 2.77
CA ASP A 120 -23.72 34.28 4.13
C ASP A 120 -23.85 35.41 5.15
N ALA A 121 -23.04 36.46 5.07
CA ALA A 121 -23.02 37.57 6.01
C ALA A 121 -24.34 38.36 6.07
N VAL A 122 -25.01 38.55 4.92
CA VAL A 122 -26.34 39.20 4.85
C VAL A 122 -27.50 38.24 5.05
N SER A 123 -27.23 36.94 5.22
CA SER A 123 -28.27 35.96 5.42
C SER A 123 -29.03 36.18 6.72
N SER A 124 -30.29 35.73 6.76
CA SER A 124 -31.13 35.82 7.96
C SER A 124 -30.55 35.10 9.20
N LYS A 125 -29.59 34.19 8.99
CA LYS A 125 -28.83 33.50 10.06
C LYS A 125 -28.16 34.47 11.03
N TRP A 126 -27.71 35.61 10.53
CA TRP A 126 -26.96 36.60 11.30
C TRP A 126 -27.72 37.89 11.56
N GLY A 127 -29.02 37.91 11.26
CA GLY A 127 -29.87 39.08 11.50
C GLY A 127 -29.83 40.14 10.40
N ALA A 128 -29.62 39.74 9.12
CA ALA A 128 -29.94 40.45 7.86
C ALA A 128 -29.58 41.95 7.68
N THR A 129 -28.90 42.59 8.62
CA THR A 129 -28.66 44.05 8.61
C THR A 129 -27.25 44.45 9.05
N ALA A 130 -26.34 43.49 9.27
CA ALA A 130 -24.97 43.81 9.72
C ALA A 130 -24.10 44.43 8.62
N PHE A 131 -24.38 44.10 7.36
CA PHE A 131 -23.63 44.57 6.19
C PHE A 131 -24.55 45.35 5.26
N VAL A 132 -24.34 46.66 5.16
CA VAL A 132 -25.05 47.55 4.22
C VAL A 132 -24.01 48.22 3.32
N GLY A 133 -24.15 48.11 2.00
CA GLY A 133 -23.23 48.68 1.01
C GLY A 133 -22.44 47.64 0.19
N GLU A 134 -21.94 48.06 -0.96
CA GLU A 134 -21.09 47.24 -1.85
C GLU A 134 -19.63 47.22 -1.35
N ASN A 135 -18.93 46.09 -1.52
CA ASN A 135 -17.49 45.90 -1.22
C ASN A 135 -17.09 45.88 0.28
N ASN A 136 -17.86 45.22 1.14
CA ASN A 136 -17.49 45.06 2.55
C ASN A 136 -16.48 43.93 2.80
N PHE A 137 -16.26 43.06 1.82
CA PHE A 137 -15.35 41.92 1.89
C PHE A 137 -14.22 42.07 0.88
N ARG A 138 -13.01 41.67 1.28
CA ARG A 138 -11.81 41.65 0.46
C ARG A 138 -11.01 40.38 0.75
N LEU A 139 -10.20 39.98 -0.22
CA LEU A 139 -9.20 38.94 -0.02
C LEU A 139 -8.25 39.34 1.12
N ASP A 140 -7.99 38.43 2.05
CA ASP A 140 -7.03 38.67 3.15
C ASP A 140 -5.57 38.49 2.72
N GLU A 141 -5.37 37.78 1.61
CA GLU A 141 -4.07 37.46 1.05
C GLU A 141 -3.84 38.15 -0.30
N ARG A 142 -2.66 37.95 -0.90
CA ARG A 142 -2.44 38.39 -2.28
C ARG A 142 -3.04 37.38 -3.27
N PRO A 143 -3.58 37.81 -4.42
CA PRO A 143 -4.18 36.89 -5.40
C PRO A 143 -3.22 35.81 -5.94
N ASP A 144 -1.91 36.05 -5.90
CA ASP A 144 -0.86 35.10 -6.29
C ASP A 144 -0.50 34.08 -5.20
N GLU A 145 -1.01 34.25 -3.98
CA GLU A 145 -0.81 33.36 -2.84
C GLU A 145 -1.96 32.35 -2.65
N VAL A 146 -3.05 32.49 -3.41
CA VAL A 146 -4.20 31.58 -3.32
C VAL A 146 -3.78 30.15 -3.66
N ASP A 147 -3.75 29.31 -2.64
CA ASP A 147 -3.33 27.92 -2.74
C ASP A 147 -4.39 27.04 -3.41
N ARG A 148 -3.90 26.00 -4.09
CA ARG A 148 -4.76 24.94 -4.66
C ARG A 148 -4.54 23.63 -3.94
N LYS A 149 -5.61 23.13 -3.36
CA LYS A 149 -5.66 21.84 -2.68
C LYS A 149 -6.10 20.76 -3.65
N PHE A 150 -5.33 19.67 -3.71
CA PHE A 150 -5.69 18.51 -4.52
C PHE A 150 -6.72 17.66 -3.77
N VAL A 151 -7.83 17.35 -4.44
CA VAL A 151 -8.87 16.45 -3.93
C VAL A 151 -8.95 15.21 -4.81
N LEU A 152 -8.68 14.06 -4.20
CA LEU A 152 -8.84 12.76 -4.87
C LEU A 152 -10.33 12.39 -4.91
N GLY A 153 -10.88 12.27 -6.11
CA GLY A 153 -12.25 11.82 -6.30
C GLY A 153 -12.41 10.32 -6.02
N SER A 154 -13.66 9.84 -5.96
CA SER A 154 -13.95 8.40 -5.81
C SER A 154 -13.36 7.58 -6.95
N ASN A 155 -13.32 8.14 -8.17
CA ASN A 155 -12.44 7.66 -9.24
C ASN A 155 -11.30 8.66 -9.47
N ILE A 156 -10.16 8.13 -9.92
CA ILE A 156 -9.00 8.92 -10.32
C ILE A 156 -9.32 10.03 -11.33
N ARG A 157 -10.27 9.77 -12.24
CA ARG A 157 -10.73 10.72 -13.27
C ARG A 157 -11.54 11.88 -12.70
N ASP A 158 -12.14 11.69 -11.53
CA ASP A 158 -12.99 12.66 -10.87
C ASP A 158 -12.19 13.55 -9.91
N SER A 159 -10.87 13.37 -9.83
CA SER A 159 -9.98 14.21 -9.02
C SER A 159 -9.96 15.64 -9.53
N TYR A 160 -9.82 16.60 -8.62
CA TYR A 160 -9.94 18.02 -8.92
C TYR A 160 -9.10 18.88 -7.96
N TYR A 161 -9.03 20.18 -8.25
CA TYR A 161 -8.44 21.17 -7.37
C TYR A 161 -9.53 22.04 -6.74
N VAL A 162 -9.28 22.49 -5.52
CA VAL A 162 -10.07 23.50 -4.82
C VAL A 162 -9.15 24.68 -4.53
N TYR A 163 -9.66 25.90 -4.69
CA TYR A 163 -9.00 27.11 -4.20
C TYR A 163 -9.43 27.33 -2.75
N GLU A 164 -8.47 27.38 -1.83
CA GLU A 164 -8.70 27.71 -0.42
C GLU A 164 -8.49 29.23 -0.30
N ILE A 165 -9.56 29.97 0.00
CA ILE A 165 -9.57 31.43 -0.10
C ILE A 165 -10.03 32.04 1.22
N ASP A 166 -9.16 32.86 1.81
CA ASP A 166 -9.47 33.64 3.00
C ASP A 166 -9.98 35.04 2.64
N VAL A 167 -11.17 35.36 3.12
CA VAL A 167 -11.86 36.63 2.86
C VAL A 167 -12.17 37.32 4.18
N LYS A 168 -11.85 38.61 4.27
CA LYS A 168 -12.17 39.43 5.44
C LYS A 168 -13.07 40.60 5.12
N GLY A 169 -13.95 40.92 6.06
CA GLY A 169 -14.83 42.07 5.98
C GLY A 169 -15.15 42.64 7.34
N TRP A 170 -15.66 43.88 7.36
CA TRP A 170 -16.05 44.57 8.59
C TRP A 170 -17.51 44.99 8.50
N ASP A 171 -18.25 44.73 9.56
CA ASP A 171 -19.63 45.16 9.69
C ASP A 171 -19.74 46.61 10.22
N GLU A 172 -20.94 47.19 10.21
CA GLU A 172 -21.16 48.57 10.70
C GLU A 172 -20.80 48.76 12.18
N ASN A 173 -20.76 47.68 12.96
CA ASN A 173 -20.40 47.67 14.38
C ASN A 173 -18.90 47.43 14.60
N ARG A 174 -18.08 47.42 13.54
CA ARG A 174 -16.63 47.11 13.60
C ARG A 174 -16.34 45.71 14.13
N VAL A 175 -17.23 44.76 13.87
CA VAL A 175 -16.91 43.34 13.98
C VAL A 175 -16.17 42.96 12.70
N GLU A 176 -14.97 42.42 12.85
CA GLU A 176 -14.23 41.76 11.79
C GLU A 176 -14.80 40.36 11.58
N TRP A 177 -15.02 40.02 10.32
CA TRP A 177 -15.49 38.72 9.89
C TRP A 177 -14.42 38.12 9.00
N GLU A 178 -13.99 36.91 9.34
CA GLU A 178 -13.00 36.15 8.59
C GLU A 178 -13.65 34.87 8.08
N TYR A 179 -13.57 34.63 6.78
CA TYR A 179 -14.14 33.47 6.11
C TYR A 179 -13.04 32.68 5.43
N GLU A 180 -13.02 31.36 5.65
CA GLU A 180 -12.23 30.41 4.86
C GLU A 180 -13.21 29.70 3.91
N ILE A 181 -13.01 29.87 2.60
CA ILE A 181 -13.93 29.40 1.57
C ILE A 181 -13.19 28.54 0.54
N ASP A 182 -13.70 27.32 0.37
CA ASP A 182 -13.26 26.37 -0.64
C ASP A 182 -14.07 26.59 -1.94
N ILE A 183 -13.40 26.92 -3.05
CA ILE A 183 -14.02 27.04 -4.39
C ILE A 183 -13.61 25.87 -5.28
N ASP A 184 -14.56 25.06 -5.75
CA ASP A 184 -14.31 23.97 -6.70
C ASP A 184 -13.83 24.55 -8.04
N ALA A 185 -12.57 24.26 -8.41
CA ALA A 185 -11.95 24.82 -9.62
C ALA A 185 -12.61 24.36 -10.93
N ARG A 186 -13.49 23.35 -10.89
CA ARG A 186 -14.23 22.84 -12.06
C ARG A 186 -15.56 23.55 -12.29
N SER A 187 -16.23 23.91 -11.20
CA SER A 187 -17.65 24.33 -11.23
C SER A 187 -17.89 25.73 -10.67
N GLY A 188 -16.95 26.25 -9.88
CA GLY A 188 -17.13 27.49 -9.12
C GLY A 188 -18.03 27.32 -7.89
N GLY A 189 -18.40 26.09 -7.54
CA GLY A 189 -19.17 25.82 -6.34
C GLY A 189 -18.40 26.26 -5.09
N ALA A 190 -19.03 27.11 -4.27
CA ALA A 190 -18.44 27.64 -3.05
C ALA A 190 -18.90 26.85 -1.81
N LEU A 191 -17.94 26.52 -0.94
CA LEU A 191 -18.17 25.90 0.35
C LEU A 191 -17.52 26.75 1.43
N ILE A 192 -18.33 27.30 2.34
CA ILE A 192 -17.83 28.00 3.52
C ILE A 192 -17.33 26.95 4.51
N VAL A 193 -16.01 26.91 4.73
CA VAL A 193 -15.35 25.96 5.63
C VAL A 193 -15.39 26.49 7.06
N LYS A 194 -15.12 27.80 7.22
CA LYS A 194 -15.01 28.44 8.52
C LYS A 194 -15.50 29.89 8.46
N VAL A 195 -16.07 30.34 9.58
CA VAL A 195 -16.44 31.75 9.80
C VAL A 195 -16.03 32.14 11.22
N GLU A 196 -15.21 33.16 11.35
CA GLU A 196 -14.81 33.78 12.63
C GLU A 196 -15.30 35.22 12.70
N ARG A 197 -15.60 35.69 13.91
CA ARG A 197 -16.16 37.02 14.16
C ARG A 197 -15.55 37.61 15.41
N ASP A 198 -14.71 38.61 15.25
CA ASP A 198 -14.01 39.26 16.34
C ASP A 198 -14.36 40.75 16.40
N HIS A 199 -14.57 41.28 17.59
CA HIS A 199 -14.86 42.70 17.77
C HIS A 199 -13.53 43.45 17.89
N GLU A 200 -13.26 44.39 16.99
CA GLU A 200 -12.06 45.21 17.06
C GLU A 200 -12.15 46.12 18.30
N GLY A 201 -11.52 45.71 19.42
CA GLY A 201 -11.36 46.54 20.62
C GLY A 201 -11.89 46.00 21.95
N TYR A 202 -12.38 44.76 22.06
CA TYR A 202 -12.71 44.20 23.39
C TYR A 202 -11.47 43.61 24.06
N TYR A 203 -10.67 44.46 24.72
CA TYR A 203 -9.77 44.01 25.79
C TYR A 203 -10.60 43.83 27.08
N PRO A 204 -10.84 42.60 27.56
CA PRO A 204 -11.48 42.43 28.85
C PRO A 204 -10.47 42.79 29.95
N GLY A 205 -10.65 43.97 30.54
CA GLY A 205 -10.20 44.26 31.90
C GLY A 205 -8.79 44.83 32.07
N TYR A 206 -8.69 46.16 32.06
CA TYR A 206 -8.05 46.87 33.16
C TYR A 206 -8.97 47.98 33.63
N GLY A 207 -9.97 47.60 34.42
CA GLY A 207 -10.59 48.55 35.34
C GLY A 207 -9.51 49.00 36.33
N ARG A 208 -9.11 50.27 36.26
CA ARG A 208 -8.50 50.95 37.39
C ARG A 208 -9.60 51.74 38.11
N GLY A 209 -9.67 51.49 39.41
CA GLY A 209 -10.59 52.13 40.35
C GLY A 209 -10.22 53.56 40.70
#